data_AF-A0A1X0NMJ7-F1
#
_entry.id   AF-A0A1X0NMJ7-F1
#
_cell.length_a   1.000
_cell.length_b   1.000
_cell.length_c   1.000
_cell.angle_alpha   90.00
_cell.angle_beta   90.00
_cell.angle_gamma   90.00
#
_symmetry.space_group_name_H-M   'P 1'
#
loop_
_entity.id
_entity.type
_entity.pdbx_description
1 polymer ?
#
loop_
_entity_poly.entity_id
_entity_poly.type
_entity_poly.pdbx_seq_one_letter_code
_entity_poly.pdbx_strand_id
1 'polypeptide(L)'
;MFAGKTSTLIQRVSRLRSAGYRCLVVTHSIDTRYHNNNEGDIHNDYTDATSRSVWLSSHAYGLRYPTDVALSTLWELHQGELPSNVNNTNYHHHNKKNNSTENEDNETQEEKREDVSTNTELKANKTLLDWRNYSVIAIDEGQFFPDLYSFCSTVVAAGKHILVASLDGDCHQQSFGEVHRLLPLCESVQKLSAICMKCRTREAFFTQRRVEMPQQVVVGGVELYETVCRFCLDQPQKRGFTVSLKQEKEKQEEEEEKKE
;
A
#
# COMPACT_ATOMS: atom_id res chain seq x y z
N MET A 1 -5.13 7.23 -10.07
CA MET A 1 -3.83 6.62 -10.45
C MET A 1 -3.11 7.52 -11.44
N PHE A 2 -1.82 7.27 -11.74
CA PHE A 2 -1.00 7.95 -12.78
C PHE A 2 -0.86 9.50 -12.70
N ALA A 3 -1.37 10.14 -11.66
CA ALA A 3 -1.29 11.60 -11.46
C ALA A 3 0.04 12.08 -10.82
N GLY A 4 1.05 11.21 -10.71
CA GLY A 4 2.36 11.59 -10.13
C GLY A 4 2.39 11.77 -8.60
N LYS A 5 1.50 11.10 -7.85
CA LYS A 5 1.40 11.20 -6.37
C LYS A 5 2.72 10.91 -5.66
N THR A 6 3.26 9.72 -5.87
CA THR A 6 4.55 9.25 -5.33
C THR A 6 5.69 10.18 -5.73
N SER A 7 5.69 10.68 -6.97
CA SER A 7 6.73 11.61 -7.45
C SER A 7 6.69 12.96 -6.73
N THR A 8 5.49 13.47 -6.49
CA THR A 8 5.28 14.72 -5.73
C THR A 8 5.71 14.53 -4.26
N LEU A 9 5.36 13.39 -3.65
CA LEU A 9 5.78 13.03 -2.29
C LEU A 9 7.30 13.02 -2.18
N ILE A 10 7.96 12.28 -3.06
CA ILE A 10 9.41 12.15 -3.15
C ILE A 10 10.08 13.52 -3.32
N GLN A 11 9.57 14.37 -4.21
CA GLN A 11 10.13 15.70 -4.43
C GLN A 11 10.06 16.55 -3.15
N ARG A 12 8.96 16.47 -2.38
CA ARG A 12 8.84 17.17 -1.09
C ARG A 12 9.80 16.61 -0.06
N VAL A 13 9.91 15.28 0.06
CA VAL A 13 10.86 14.62 0.97
C VAL A 13 12.31 15.01 0.66
N SER A 14 12.69 15.01 -0.62
CA SER A 14 14.04 15.39 -1.07
C SER A 14 14.42 16.81 -0.66
N ARG A 15 13.47 17.75 -0.80
CA ARG A 15 13.64 19.14 -0.33
C ARG A 15 13.81 19.24 1.19
N LEU A 16 13.04 18.47 1.96
CA LEU A 16 13.13 18.45 3.42
C LEU A 16 14.45 17.84 3.89
N ARG A 17 14.88 16.71 3.30
CA ARG A 17 16.19 16.11 3.59
C ARG A 17 17.34 17.07 3.28
N SER A 18 17.27 17.78 2.15
CA SER A 18 18.27 18.80 1.79
C SER A 18 18.34 19.97 2.79
N ALA A 19 17.24 20.24 3.50
CA ALA A 19 17.19 21.21 4.59
C ALA A 19 17.58 20.63 5.97
N GLY A 20 18.09 19.39 6.02
CA GLY A 20 18.57 18.74 7.25
C GLY A 20 17.52 17.97 8.05
N TYR A 21 16.29 17.81 7.54
CA TYR A 21 15.27 17.03 8.23
C TYR A 21 15.51 15.52 8.12
N ARG A 22 15.33 14.81 9.24
CA ARG A 22 15.25 13.35 9.24
C ARG A 22 13.86 12.93 8.75
N CYS A 23 13.79 12.33 7.55
CA CYS A 23 12.54 11.89 6.95
C CYS A 23 12.48 10.36 6.86
N LEU A 24 11.37 9.79 7.34
CA LEU A 24 11.00 8.39 7.18
C LEU A 24 10.00 8.26 6.02
N VAL A 25 10.29 7.44 5.03
CA VAL A 25 9.43 7.14 3.88
C VAL A 25 8.89 5.71 4.00
N VAL A 26 7.57 5.61 4.09
CA VAL A 26 6.83 4.37 4.30
C VAL A 26 5.99 4.07 3.07
N THR A 27 6.03 2.83 2.59
CA THR A 27 5.11 2.31 1.58
C THR A 27 4.33 1.12 2.13
N HIS A 28 3.27 0.70 1.44
CA HIS A 28 2.47 -0.45 1.83
C HIS A 28 3.02 -1.76 1.25
N SER A 29 3.08 -2.82 2.05
CA SER A 29 3.66 -4.12 1.68
C SER A 29 2.91 -4.85 0.55
N ILE A 30 1.62 -4.59 0.40
CA ILE A 30 0.82 -5.10 -0.73
C ILE A 30 1.25 -4.52 -2.07
N ASP A 31 1.89 -3.34 -2.09
CA ASP A 31 2.29 -2.70 -3.34
C ASP A 31 3.67 -3.19 -3.78
N THR A 32 3.66 -4.32 -4.48
CA THR A 32 4.87 -4.99 -4.99
C THR A 32 5.27 -4.52 -6.40
N ARG A 33 4.52 -3.57 -7.00
CA ARG A 33 4.74 -3.12 -8.39
C ARG A 33 6.14 -2.53 -8.62
N TYR A 34 6.83 -2.18 -7.55
CA TYR A 34 8.13 -1.53 -7.58
C TYR A 34 9.31 -2.44 -7.22
N HIS A 35 9.07 -3.71 -6.91
CA HIS A 35 10.12 -4.63 -6.43
C HIS A 35 10.90 -5.38 -7.52
N ASN A 36 10.46 -5.38 -8.79
CA ASN A 36 10.89 -6.42 -9.74
C ASN A 36 11.71 -5.99 -10.96
N ASN A 37 12.38 -4.83 -10.96
CA ASN A 37 13.33 -4.54 -12.03
C ASN A 37 14.71 -4.20 -11.46
N ASN A 38 15.73 -4.97 -11.85
CA ASN A 38 17.19 -4.75 -11.73
C ASN A 38 17.84 -4.68 -10.34
N GLU A 39 18.61 -5.73 -10.04
CA GLU A 39 19.65 -5.87 -8.99
C GLU A 39 20.95 -5.08 -9.26
N GLY A 40 20.95 -4.12 -10.19
CA GLY A 40 22.13 -3.32 -10.52
C GLY A 40 22.06 -1.93 -9.87
N ASP A 41 23.14 -1.53 -9.23
CA ASP A 41 23.44 -0.18 -8.71
C ASP A 41 23.01 0.13 -7.28
N ILE A 42 23.53 -0.65 -6.33
CA ILE A 42 23.80 -0.17 -4.97
C ILE A 42 25.14 0.59 -5.02
N HIS A 43 25.09 1.91 -5.27
CA HIS A 43 26.21 2.77 -4.87
C HIS A 43 25.98 3.21 -3.42
N ASN A 44 26.85 2.66 -2.58
CA ASN A 44 26.94 2.78 -1.15
C ASN A 44 27.26 4.22 -0.74
N ASP A 45 26.41 4.83 0.09
CA ASP A 45 26.78 5.90 1.04
C ASP A 45 25.64 6.10 2.06
N TYR A 46 25.33 5.04 2.80
CA TYR A 46 24.85 5.08 4.18
C TYR A 46 24.87 3.64 4.70
N THR A 47 25.92 3.27 5.44
CA THR A 47 26.05 1.94 6.04
C THR A 47 25.10 1.81 7.23
N ASP A 48 23.90 1.28 6.97
CA ASP A 48 23.19 0.43 7.92
C ASP A 48 22.60 -0.77 7.18
N ALA A 49 23.20 -1.94 7.38
CA ALA A 49 23.08 -3.11 6.52
C ALA A 49 21.81 -3.95 6.77
N THR A 50 20.72 -3.36 7.28
CA THR A 50 19.56 -4.14 7.74
C THR A 50 18.17 -3.65 7.27
N SER A 51 18.08 -2.56 6.49
CA SER A 51 16.84 -2.24 5.78
C SER A 51 16.83 -2.91 4.40
N ARG A 52 15.82 -3.75 4.13
CA ARG A 52 15.48 -4.12 2.74
C ARG A 52 15.02 -2.83 2.06
N SER A 53 15.94 -2.19 1.34
CA SER A 53 15.65 -0.99 0.55
C SER A 53 14.69 -1.36 -0.58
N VAL A 54 13.41 -1.07 -0.35
CA VAL A 54 12.41 -1.06 -1.41
C VAL A 54 12.59 0.25 -2.18
N TRP A 55 12.47 0.21 -3.49
CA TRP A 55 12.57 1.41 -4.33
C TRP A 55 11.17 1.86 -4.72
N LEU A 56 10.82 3.12 -4.49
CA LEU A 56 9.70 3.77 -5.16
C LEU A 56 10.17 4.17 -6.56
N SER A 57 9.42 3.82 -7.61
CA SER A 57 9.69 4.35 -8.94
C SER A 57 8.64 5.39 -9.32
N SER A 58 9.11 6.56 -9.77
CA SER A 58 8.26 7.51 -10.47
C SER A 58 8.03 7.02 -11.91
N HIS A 59 6.77 6.78 -12.29
CA HIS A 59 6.42 6.55 -13.70
C HIS A 59 6.82 7.72 -14.63
N ALA A 60 6.95 8.94 -14.09
CA ALA A 60 7.23 10.12 -14.90
C ALA A 60 8.72 10.27 -15.25
N TYR A 61 9.64 9.67 -14.49
CA TYR A 61 11.08 9.95 -14.63
C TYR A 61 12.02 8.76 -14.43
N GLY A 62 11.54 7.56 -14.12
CA GLY A 62 12.43 6.41 -13.85
C GLY A 62 13.33 6.59 -12.61
N LEU A 63 13.16 7.70 -11.87
CA LEU A 63 13.83 7.98 -10.62
C LEU A 63 13.41 6.94 -9.59
N ARG A 64 14.39 6.18 -9.10
CA ARG A 64 14.23 5.28 -7.96
C ARG A 64 14.55 6.04 -6.69
N TYR A 65 13.65 5.98 -5.73
CA TYR A 65 13.87 6.52 -4.39
C TYR A 65 13.80 5.40 -3.38
N PRO A 66 14.77 5.26 -2.46
CA PRO A 66 14.66 4.28 -1.40
C PRO A 66 13.48 4.67 -0.51
N THR A 67 12.48 3.79 -0.40
CA THR A 67 11.64 3.72 0.80
C THR A 67 12.46 3.13 1.92
N ASP A 68 12.29 3.69 3.11
CA ASP A 68 12.98 3.21 4.29
C ASP A 68 12.34 1.91 4.79
N VAL A 69 11.03 1.70 4.53
CA VAL A 69 10.29 0.49 4.93
C VAL A 69 8.99 0.27 4.14
N ALA A 70 8.60 -0.99 3.97
CA ALA A 70 7.28 -1.42 3.48
C ALA A 70 6.51 -2.15 4.60
N LEU A 71 5.29 -1.71 4.91
CA LEU A 71 4.51 -2.18 6.08
C LEU A 71 3.08 -2.57 5.72
N SER A 72 2.44 -3.36 6.57
CA SER A 72 0.99 -3.63 6.45
C SER A 72 0.15 -2.68 7.28
N THR A 73 0.68 -2.25 8.43
CA THR A 73 0.07 -1.24 9.29
C THR A 73 1.12 -0.22 9.72
N LEU A 74 0.73 1.03 9.92
CA LEU A 74 1.67 2.09 10.32
C LEU A 74 2.13 1.93 11.77
N TRP A 75 1.30 1.33 12.62
CA TRP A 75 1.67 1.04 14.01
C TRP A 75 2.82 0.03 14.17
N GLU A 76 3.24 -0.66 13.10
CA GLU A 76 4.50 -1.42 13.10
C GLU A 76 5.75 -0.55 13.35
N LEU A 77 5.65 0.77 13.16
CA LEU A 77 6.71 1.76 13.43
C LEU A 77 6.84 2.14 14.90
N HIS A 78 6.05 1.54 15.80
CA HIS A 78 6.07 1.87 17.21
C HIS A 78 6.88 0.84 17.98
N GLN A 79 7.84 1.32 18.78
CA GLN A 79 8.48 0.54 19.84
C GLN A 79 7.83 0.90 21.18
N GLY A 80 7.28 -0.09 21.89
CA GLY A 80 6.65 0.07 23.22
C GLY A 80 5.17 -0.35 23.26
N GLU A 81 4.52 -0.21 24.42
CA GLU A 81 3.09 -0.48 24.57
C GLU A 81 2.26 0.52 23.73
N LEU A 82 1.26 0.02 23.02
CA LEU A 82 0.31 0.85 22.27
C LEU A 82 -0.42 1.79 23.24
N PRO A 83 -0.73 3.04 22.85
CA PRO A 83 -1.51 3.92 23.71
C PRO A 83 -2.87 3.28 24.01
N SER A 84 -3.25 3.22 25.28
CA SER A 84 -4.48 2.61 25.79
C SER A 84 -5.79 3.24 25.25
N ASN A 85 -5.69 4.33 24.49
CA ASN A 85 -6.83 5.03 23.86
C ASN A 85 -7.03 4.69 22.36
N VAL A 86 -6.31 3.72 21.80
CA VAL A 86 -6.67 3.17 20.48
C VAL A 86 -7.88 2.25 20.68
N ASN A 87 -9.08 2.82 20.61
CA ASN A 87 -10.32 2.06 20.69
C ASN A 87 -10.34 1.02 19.57
N ASN A 88 -10.29 -0.23 20.00
CA ASN A 88 -10.15 -1.46 19.23
C ASN A 88 -11.47 -1.84 18.53
N THR A 89 -12.13 -0.89 17.87
CA THR A 89 -13.34 -1.17 17.08
C THR A 89 -12.94 -1.40 15.63
N ASN A 90 -12.84 -2.69 15.28
CA ASN A 90 -12.70 -3.28 13.94
C ASN A 90 -11.33 -3.87 13.56
N TYR A 91 -10.58 -4.43 14.51
CA TYR A 91 -9.73 -5.59 14.21
C TYR A 91 -10.55 -6.89 14.29
N HIS A 92 -11.50 -7.07 13.36
CA HIS A 92 -12.08 -8.37 13.09
C HIS A 92 -11.71 -8.81 11.68
N HIS A 93 -10.62 -9.58 11.64
CA HIS A 93 -10.32 -10.50 10.56
C HIS A 93 -11.54 -11.44 10.43
N HIS A 94 -12.33 -11.27 9.37
CA HIS A 94 -13.39 -12.21 9.00
C HIS A 94 -12.73 -13.54 8.61
N ASN A 95 -12.53 -14.41 9.59
CA ASN A 95 -12.33 -15.83 9.36
C ASN A 95 -13.53 -16.56 9.96
N LYS A 96 -14.62 -16.61 9.20
CA LYS A 96 -15.81 -17.42 9.54
C LYS A 96 -15.74 -18.72 8.75
N LYS A 97 -15.20 -19.77 9.36
CA LYS A 97 -15.61 -21.15 9.09
C LYS A 97 -16.60 -21.56 10.17
N ASN A 98 -17.73 -22.09 9.73
CA ASN A 98 -18.87 -22.51 10.54
C ASN A 98 -18.58 -23.79 11.33
N ASN A 99 -19.21 -23.90 12.51
CA ASN A 99 -19.84 -25.07 13.17
C ASN A 99 -19.76 -24.85 14.69
N SER A 100 -20.83 -24.41 15.37
CA SER A 100 -22.04 -25.13 15.79
C SER A 100 -21.93 -25.67 17.22
N THR A 101 -22.92 -25.25 18.03
CA THR A 101 -23.50 -25.91 19.22
C THR A 101 -22.70 -25.99 20.52
N GLU A 102 -23.40 -25.51 21.55
CA GLU A 102 -23.12 -25.47 22.99
C GLU A 102 -23.10 -26.87 23.64
N ASN A 103 -22.35 -26.97 24.75
CA ASN A 103 -22.59 -27.71 26.02
C ASN A 103 -21.21 -27.92 26.69
N GLU A 104 -20.87 -27.18 27.74
CA GLU A 104 -21.07 -27.48 29.19
C GLU A 104 -20.02 -28.44 29.80
N ASP A 105 -19.48 -27.97 30.93
CA ASP A 105 -18.88 -28.66 32.09
C ASP A 105 -17.40 -29.13 32.15
N ASN A 106 -16.67 -28.38 32.99
CA ASN A 106 -15.89 -28.79 34.18
C ASN A 106 -14.54 -29.56 34.13
N GLU A 107 -13.65 -29.03 34.99
CA GLU A 107 -12.63 -29.70 35.83
C GLU A 107 -11.20 -30.01 35.31
N THR A 108 -10.26 -29.25 35.89
CA THR A 108 -9.01 -29.63 36.61
C THR A 108 -8.00 -30.64 36.03
N GLN A 109 -6.74 -30.18 35.92
CA GLN A 109 -5.47 -30.76 36.43
C GLN A 109 -4.28 -30.67 35.46
N GLU A 110 -3.14 -30.29 36.04
CA GLU A 110 -1.80 -30.21 35.47
C GLU A 110 -1.29 -31.57 34.96
N GLU A 111 -0.54 -31.60 33.86
CA GLU A 111 0.81 -32.20 33.82
C GLU A 111 1.52 -32.05 32.45
N LYS A 112 2.76 -31.58 32.56
CA LYS A 112 3.93 -31.68 31.67
C LYS A 112 3.78 -32.43 30.33
N ARG A 113 4.01 -31.71 29.24
CA ARG A 113 4.77 -32.22 28.08
C ARG A 113 5.74 -31.15 27.58
N GLU A 114 7.03 -31.45 27.74
CA GLU A 114 8.12 -30.82 27.01
C GLU A 114 8.03 -31.30 25.56
N ASP A 115 7.72 -30.40 24.63
CA ASP A 115 7.98 -30.62 23.20
C ASP A 115 8.94 -29.53 22.70
N VAL A 116 10.19 -29.98 22.57
CA VAL A 116 11.26 -29.33 21.82
C VAL A 116 10.82 -29.25 20.35
N SER A 117 10.45 -28.06 19.87
CA SER A 117 10.47 -27.78 18.43
C SER A 117 10.58 -26.28 18.13
N THR A 118 11.77 -25.91 17.63
CA THR A 118 11.95 -25.00 16.48
C THR A 118 11.10 -23.72 16.45
N ASN A 119 11.26 -22.83 17.43
CA ASN A 119 10.68 -21.48 17.35
C ASN A 119 11.65 -20.35 17.74
N THR A 120 12.94 -20.65 17.86
CA THR A 120 13.94 -19.69 18.33
C THR A 120 14.68 -18.98 17.18
N GLU A 121 14.54 -19.43 15.93
CA GLU A 121 15.33 -18.90 14.79
C GLU A 121 14.58 -17.91 13.86
N LEU A 122 13.30 -17.62 14.10
CA LEU A 122 12.55 -16.60 13.32
C LEU A 122 12.46 -15.22 14.00
N LYS A 123 13.15 -15.01 15.13
CA LYS A 123 13.15 -13.74 15.89
C LYS A 123 14.44 -12.92 15.75
N ALA A 124 15.21 -13.12 14.68
CA ALA A 124 16.41 -12.33 14.41
C ALA A 124 16.18 -11.40 13.21
N ASN A 125 16.45 -10.10 13.41
CA ASN A 125 16.53 -9.03 12.41
C ASN A 125 15.24 -8.31 11.99
N LYS A 126 14.40 -7.89 12.96
CA LYS A 126 13.57 -6.69 12.76
C LYS A 126 14.31 -5.53 13.42
N THR A 127 15.21 -4.87 12.68
CA THR A 127 15.70 -3.52 13.06
C THR A 127 14.48 -2.61 13.01
N LEU A 128 13.76 -2.55 14.12
CA LEU A 128 12.45 -1.92 14.20
C LEU A 128 12.62 -0.40 14.21
N LEU A 129 12.37 0.22 13.07
CA LEU A 129 12.29 1.67 12.93
C LEU A 129 11.26 2.23 13.93
N ASP A 130 11.65 3.25 14.71
CA ASP A 130 10.72 4.03 15.53
C ASP A 130 10.45 5.38 14.87
N TRP A 131 9.18 5.66 14.54
CA TRP A 131 8.76 6.92 13.92
C TRP A 131 9.17 8.16 14.74
N ARG A 132 9.32 8.02 16.07
CA ARG A 132 9.71 9.12 16.97
C ARG A 132 11.07 9.71 16.65
N ASN A 133 11.96 8.92 16.07
CA ASN A 133 13.32 9.34 15.70
C ASN A 133 13.37 10.24 14.46
N TYR A 134 12.24 10.46 13.80
CA TYR A 134 12.14 11.25 12.58
C TYR A 134 11.36 12.53 12.82
N SER A 135 11.67 13.57 12.05
CA SER A 135 10.95 14.85 12.08
C SER A 135 9.79 14.89 11.08
N VAL A 136 9.93 14.10 10.00
CA VAL A 136 8.98 14.02 8.90
C VAL A 136 8.65 12.55 8.65
N ILE A 137 7.36 12.22 8.55
CA ILE A 137 6.88 10.91 8.12
C ILE A 137 6.16 11.08 6.78
N ALA A 138 6.65 10.43 5.74
CA ALA A 138 6.08 10.42 4.40
C ALA A 138 5.47 9.04 4.13
N ILE A 139 4.17 8.99 3.89
CA ILE A 139 3.39 7.77 3.68
C ILE A 139 2.96 7.75 2.22
N ASP A 140 3.38 6.73 1.48
CA ASP A 140 2.87 6.44 0.14
C ASP A 140 1.78 5.36 0.18
N GLU A 141 0.91 5.39 -0.82
CA GLU A 141 -0.27 4.53 -0.95
C GLU A 141 -1.11 4.44 0.33
N GLY A 142 -1.33 5.61 0.95
CA GLY A 142 -2.05 5.78 2.23
C GLY A 142 -3.38 5.04 2.31
N GLN A 143 -4.08 4.86 1.19
CA GLN A 143 -5.39 4.20 1.14
C GLN A 143 -5.39 2.74 1.60
N PHE A 144 -4.23 2.09 1.63
CA PHE A 144 -4.11 0.70 2.06
C PHE A 144 -3.93 0.54 3.58
N PHE A 145 -3.56 1.61 4.30
CA PHE A 145 -3.33 1.54 5.73
C PHE A 145 -4.66 1.70 6.50
N PRO A 146 -5.13 0.65 7.20
CA PRO A 146 -6.39 0.70 7.95
C PRO A 146 -6.29 1.56 9.22
N ASP A 147 -5.07 1.87 9.66
CA ASP A 147 -4.75 2.66 10.84
C ASP A 147 -4.27 4.08 10.51
N LEU A 148 -4.37 4.50 9.23
CA LEU A 148 -3.90 5.79 8.72
C LEU A 148 -4.37 6.97 9.55
N TYR A 149 -5.67 7.07 9.84
CA TYR A 149 -6.21 8.21 10.58
C TYR A 149 -5.67 8.27 12.01
N SER A 150 -5.68 7.13 12.70
CA SER A 150 -5.24 7.04 14.10
C SER A 150 -3.75 7.36 14.26
N PHE A 151 -2.94 6.86 13.33
CA PHE A 151 -1.51 7.10 13.29
C PHE A 151 -1.21 8.58 12.99
N CYS A 152 -1.78 9.13 11.91
CA CYS A 152 -1.56 10.53 11.55
C CYS A 152 -1.97 11.50 12.67
N SER A 153 -3.13 11.26 13.30
CA SER A 153 -3.61 12.09 14.41
C SER A 153 -2.62 12.11 15.59
N THR A 154 -2.07 10.95 15.93
CA THR A 154 -1.10 10.82 17.04
C THR A 154 0.23 11.48 16.71
N VAL A 155 0.72 11.26 15.49
CA VAL A 155 2.03 11.74 15.04
C VAL A 155 2.05 13.26 14.85
N VAL A 156 0.95 13.85 14.36
CA VAL A 156 0.78 15.32 14.32
C VAL A 156 0.69 15.91 15.73
N ALA A 157 -0.04 15.28 16.65
CA ALA A 157 -0.11 15.71 18.05
C ALA A 157 1.27 15.69 18.74
N ALA A 158 2.18 14.83 18.30
CA ALA A 158 3.58 14.79 18.74
C ALA A 158 4.49 15.83 18.03
N GLY A 159 3.92 16.75 17.25
CA GLY A 159 4.65 17.84 16.60
C GLY A 159 5.45 17.42 15.36
N LYS A 160 5.15 16.27 14.76
CA LYS A 160 5.83 15.80 13.54
C LYS A 160 5.13 16.33 12.30
N HIS A 161 5.90 16.50 11.21
CA HIS A 161 5.33 16.78 9.89
C HIS A 161 4.95 15.47 9.19
N ILE A 162 3.75 15.43 8.61
CA ILE A 162 3.29 14.26 7.85
C ILE A 162 3.01 14.66 6.40
N LEU A 163 3.47 13.84 5.47
CA LEU A 163 3.11 13.91 4.06
C LEU A 163 2.41 12.61 3.68
N VAL A 164 1.23 12.68 3.08
CA VAL A 164 0.48 11.49 2.64
C VAL A 164 0.23 11.58 1.14
N ALA A 165 0.69 10.58 0.40
CA ALA A 165 0.26 10.32 -0.97
C ALA A 165 -0.72 9.16 -0.96
N SER A 166 -1.91 9.37 -1.55
CA SER A 166 -2.97 8.39 -1.50
C SER A 166 -3.98 8.56 -2.64
N LEU A 167 -4.69 7.49 -2.98
CA LEU A 167 -5.90 7.57 -3.78
C LEU A 167 -7.06 8.08 -2.90
N ASP A 168 -7.80 9.07 -3.39
CA ASP A 168 -8.98 9.60 -2.70
C ASP A 168 -10.24 8.75 -2.94
N GLY A 169 -10.29 8.04 -4.07
CA GLY A 169 -11.37 7.12 -4.38
C GLY A 169 -10.92 5.86 -5.11
N ASP A 170 -11.73 4.81 -4.99
CA ASP A 170 -11.55 3.53 -5.68
C ASP A 170 -12.06 3.57 -7.13
N CYS A 171 -12.07 2.42 -7.81
CA CYS A 171 -12.55 2.32 -9.19
C CYS A 171 -14.06 2.57 -9.36
N HIS A 172 -14.83 2.58 -8.26
CA HIS A 172 -16.26 2.88 -8.18
C HIS A 172 -16.53 4.29 -7.62
N GLN A 173 -15.48 5.11 -7.49
CA GLN A 173 -15.53 6.47 -6.96
C GLN A 173 -16.05 6.53 -5.51
N GLN A 174 -15.92 5.43 -4.77
CA GLN A 174 -16.16 5.38 -3.33
C GLN A 174 -14.88 5.76 -2.58
N SER A 175 -15.02 6.22 -1.34
CA SER A 175 -13.87 6.51 -0.47
C SER A 175 -12.95 5.30 -0.36
N PHE A 176 -11.64 5.52 -0.57
CA PHE A 176 -10.64 4.45 -0.44
C PHE A 176 -9.96 4.55 0.92
N GLY A 177 -10.22 3.57 1.79
CA GLY A 177 -9.65 3.51 3.13
C GLY A 177 -10.03 4.72 3.98
N GLU A 178 -9.11 5.16 4.83
CA GLU A 178 -9.36 6.25 5.79
C GLU A 178 -8.98 7.65 5.28
N VAL A 179 -8.57 7.79 4.02
CA VAL A 179 -7.99 9.01 3.46
C VAL A 179 -8.91 10.22 3.63
N HIS A 180 -10.22 10.02 3.40
CA HIS A 180 -11.23 11.05 3.56
C HIS A 180 -11.31 11.62 4.98
N ARG A 181 -10.96 10.81 6.01
CA ARG A 181 -10.95 11.24 7.42
C ARG A 181 -9.80 12.20 7.72
N LEU A 182 -8.74 12.22 6.91
CA LEU A 182 -7.63 13.15 7.07
C LEU A 182 -7.97 14.57 6.61
N LEU A 183 -8.93 14.73 5.67
CA LEU A 183 -9.20 16.01 5.04
C LEU A 183 -9.49 17.17 6.02
N PRO A 184 -10.26 16.98 7.12
CA PRO A 184 -10.48 18.05 8.10
C PRO A 184 -9.24 18.40 8.94
N LEU A 185 -8.25 17.49 9.00
CA LEU A 185 -7.02 17.67 9.78
C LEU A 185 -5.88 18.27 8.94
N CYS A 186 -5.94 18.18 7.62
CA CYS A 186 -4.86 18.61 6.74
C CYS A 186 -4.74 20.13 6.66
N GLU A 187 -3.53 20.67 6.85
CA GLU A 187 -3.22 22.07 6.56
C GLU A 187 -3.17 22.36 5.05
N SER A 188 -2.89 21.33 4.24
CA SER A 188 -2.83 21.44 2.78
C SER A 188 -3.31 20.15 2.12
N VAL A 189 -4.23 20.26 1.17
CA VAL A 189 -4.68 19.16 0.31
C VAL A 189 -4.45 19.52 -1.15
N GLN A 190 -3.75 18.64 -1.88
CA GLN A 190 -3.52 18.81 -3.32
C GLN A 190 -4.10 17.63 -4.07
N LYS A 191 -5.16 17.87 -4.86
CA LYS A 191 -5.74 16.86 -5.75
C LYS A 191 -5.03 16.92 -7.10
N LEU A 192 -4.25 15.88 -7.42
CA LEU A 192 -3.51 15.81 -8.67
C LEU A 192 -4.38 15.24 -9.79
N SER A 193 -4.28 15.83 -10.99
CA SER A 193 -4.87 15.31 -12.22
C SER A 193 -3.88 14.43 -12.98
N ALA A 194 -4.39 13.43 -13.68
CA ALA A 194 -3.69 12.76 -14.77
C ALA A 194 -4.23 13.26 -16.12
N ILE A 195 -3.78 12.66 -17.22
CA ILE A 195 -4.42 12.83 -18.53
C ILE A 195 -5.45 11.72 -18.74
N CYS A 196 -6.62 12.06 -19.27
CA CYS A 196 -7.66 11.10 -19.60
C CYS A 196 -7.22 10.18 -20.73
N MET A 197 -7.11 8.87 -20.46
CA MET A 197 -6.67 7.88 -21.43
C MET A 197 -7.70 7.60 -22.54
N LYS A 198 -8.98 7.92 -22.29
CA LYS A 198 -10.08 7.79 -23.27
C LYS A 198 -10.07 8.92 -24.30
N CYS A 199 -10.20 10.17 -23.84
CA CYS A 199 -10.31 11.32 -24.75
C CYS A 199 -8.96 11.99 -25.08
N ARG A 200 -7.91 11.76 -24.29
CA ARG A 200 -6.54 12.29 -24.46
C ARG A 200 -6.40 13.81 -24.45
N THR A 201 -7.48 14.55 -24.19
CA THR A 201 -7.51 16.02 -24.25
C THR A 201 -7.81 16.69 -22.91
N ARG A 202 -8.37 15.96 -21.95
CA ARG A 202 -8.81 16.50 -20.65
C ARG A 202 -8.05 15.92 -19.49
N GLU A 203 -8.00 16.69 -18.42
CA GLU A 203 -7.60 16.22 -17.11
C GLU A 203 -8.50 15.07 -16.62
N ALA A 204 -7.87 14.12 -15.95
CA ALA A 204 -8.52 12.95 -15.37
C ALA A 204 -8.33 12.93 -13.87
N PHE A 205 -9.44 12.86 -13.16
CA PHE A 205 -9.50 12.80 -11.71
C PHE A 205 -10.02 11.45 -11.19
N PHE A 206 -10.42 10.54 -12.09
CA PHE A 206 -10.98 9.24 -11.73
C PHE A 206 -10.12 8.12 -12.29
N THR A 207 -10.13 7.01 -11.56
CA THR A 207 -9.55 5.76 -12.01
C THR A 207 -10.69 4.82 -12.34
N GLN A 208 -10.64 4.19 -13.50
CA GLN A 208 -11.59 3.17 -13.92
C GLN A 208 -10.85 1.86 -14.12
N ARG A 209 -11.41 0.76 -13.61
CA ARG A 209 -10.89 -0.58 -13.87
C ARG A 209 -11.37 -1.05 -15.24
N ARG A 210 -10.47 -1.65 -16.03
CA ARG A 210 -10.76 -2.19 -17.37
C ARG A 210 -11.49 -3.53 -17.32
N VAL A 211 -11.28 -4.29 -16.25
CA VAL A 211 -11.84 -5.64 -16.04
C VAL A 211 -12.79 -5.64 -14.85
N GLU A 212 -13.88 -6.41 -14.94
CA GLU A 212 -14.81 -6.59 -13.84
C GLU A 212 -14.29 -7.67 -12.90
N MET A 213 -14.03 -7.30 -11.64
CA MET A 213 -13.52 -8.19 -10.60
C MET A 213 -14.22 -7.83 -9.28
N PRO A 214 -14.66 -8.80 -8.47
CA PRO A 214 -15.41 -8.54 -7.24
C PRO A 214 -14.56 -7.90 -6.13
N GLN A 215 -13.24 -8.04 -6.19
CA GLN A 215 -12.34 -7.48 -5.20
C GLN A 215 -12.20 -5.96 -5.36
N GLN A 216 -12.35 -5.21 -4.28
CA GLN A 216 -12.10 -3.77 -4.28
C GLN A 216 -10.62 -3.47 -4.59
N VAL A 217 -9.71 -4.25 -4.00
CA VAL A 217 -8.26 -4.11 -4.20
C VAL A 217 -7.76 -5.18 -5.18
N VAL A 218 -7.21 -4.71 -6.30
CA VAL A 218 -6.45 -5.54 -7.25
C VAL A 218 -5.18 -4.77 -7.60
N VAL A 219 -4.02 -5.30 -7.24
CA VAL A 219 -2.73 -4.64 -7.51
C VAL A 219 -2.46 -4.71 -9.01
N GLY A 220 -2.17 -3.55 -9.60
CA GLY A 220 -1.86 -3.43 -11.03
C GLY A 220 -1.62 -2.00 -11.46
N GLY A 221 -1.19 -1.85 -12.71
CA GLY A 221 -0.94 -0.60 -13.41
C GLY A 221 -1.91 -0.40 -14.57
N VAL A 222 -1.37 0.05 -15.71
CA VAL A 222 -2.11 0.46 -16.91
C VAL A 222 -2.85 -0.69 -17.60
N GLU A 223 -2.44 -1.93 -17.32
CA GLU A 223 -3.04 -3.16 -17.81
C GLU A 223 -4.42 -3.42 -17.18
N LEU A 224 -4.61 -3.03 -15.90
CA LEU A 224 -5.88 -3.20 -15.20
C LEU A 224 -6.67 -1.90 -15.08
N TYR A 225 -6.01 -0.74 -15.10
CA TYR A 225 -6.61 0.55 -14.78
C TYR A 225 -6.34 1.61 -15.83
N GLU A 226 -7.28 2.55 -15.95
CA GLU A 226 -7.14 3.73 -16.77
C GLU A 226 -7.61 4.99 -16.05
N THR A 227 -7.00 6.13 -16.36
CA THR A 227 -7.44 7.43 -15.85
C THR A 227 -8.46 8.04 -16.79
N VAL A 228 -9.57 8.53 -16.23
CA VAL A 228 -10.67 9.10 -17.01
C VAL A 228 -11.11 10.46 -16.46
N CYS A 229 -11.48 11.36 -17.37
CA CYS A 229 -12.19 12.60 -17.04
C CYS A 229 -13.66 12.29 -16.71
N ARG A 230 -14.36 13.22 -16.04
CA ARG A 230 -15.77 13.07 -15.65
C ARG A 230 -16.66 12.59 -16.81
N PHE A 231 -16.62 13.31 -17.93
CA PHE A 231 -17.43 12.96 -19.09
C PHE A 231 -17.20 11.53 -19.60
N CYS A 232 -15.95 11.06 -19.67
CA CYS A 232 -15.63 9.72 -20.16
C CYS A 232 -15.92 8.61 -19.14
N LEU A 233 -16.00 8.97 -17.85
CA LEU A 233 -16.47 8.07 -16.79
C LEU A 233 -17.97 7.81 -16.96
N ASP A 234 -18.74 8.87 -17.25
CA ASP A 234 -20.21 8.83 -17.37
C ASP A 234 -20.68 8.23 -18.71
N GLN A 235 -19.78 8.02 -19.68
CA GLN A 235 -20.14 7.36 -20.93
C GLN A 235 -20.41 5.87 -20.69
N PRO A 236 -21.47 5.30 -21.31
CA PRO A 236 -21.69 3.86 -21.27
C PRO A 236 -20.46 3.14 -21.81
N GLN A 237 -19.95 2.20 -21.02
CA GLN A 237 -18.85 1.33 -21.43
C GLN A 237 -19.28 0.60 -22.70
N LYS A 238 -18.64 0.90 -23.84
CA LYS A 238 -18.67 -0.02 -24.97
C LYS A 238 -17.94 -1.28 -24.50
N ARG A 239 -18.70 -2.31 -24.08
CA ARG A 239 -18.15 -3.61 -23.66
C ARG A 239 -17.16 -4.07 -24.74
N GLY A 240 -15.86 -4.01 -24.44
CA GLY A 240 -14.87 -4.12 -25.51
C GLY A 240 -13.44 -4.19 -25.00
N PHE A 241 -13.16 -5.14 -24.12
CA PHE A 241 -12.02 -6.06 -24.25
C PHE A 241 -12.16 -7.13 -23.15
N THR A 242 -12.88 -8.21 -23.43
CA THR A 242 -12.67 -9.46 -22.70
C THR A 242 -11.25 -9.89 -23.06
N VAL A 243 -10.28 -9.66 -22.17
CA VAL A 243 -9.00 -10.36 -22.27
C VAL A 243 -9.34 -11.83 -22.00
N SER A 244 -9.55 -12.59 -23.08
CA SER A 244 -9.69 -14.03 -22.99
C SER A 244 -8.32 -14.60 -22.68
N LEU A 245 -7.98 -14.69 -21.40
CA LEU A 245 -6.83 -15.45 -20.90
C LEU A 245 -6.91 -16.95 -21.29
N LYS A 246 -7.99 -17.39 -21.94
CA LYS A 246 -8.12 -18.75 -22.49
C LYS A 246 -7.43 -18.93 -23.84
N GLN A 247 -7.31 -17.88 -24.67
CA GLN A 247 -6.79 -18.05 -26.03
C GLN A 247 -5.26 -18.17 -26.12
N GLU A 248 -4.52 -17.75 -25.08
CA GLU A 248 -3.06 -17.95 -25.05
C GLU A 248 -2.66 -19.33 -24.50
N LYS A 249 -3.48 -19.94 -23.64
CA LYS A 249 -3.27 -21.33 -23.19
C LYS A 249 -3.63 -22.35 -24.26
N GLU A 250 -4.76 -22.17 -24.93
CA GLU A 250 -5.19 -23.08 -26.01
C GLU A 250 -4.22 -23.05 -27.21
N LYS A 251 -3.58 -21.91 -27.50
CA LYS A 251 -2.53 -21.83 -28.53
C LYS A 251 -1.21 -22.48 -28.15
N GLN A 252 -0.85 -22.50 -26.87
CA GLN A 252 0.37 -23.18 -26.40
C GLN A 252 0.16 -24.70 -26.34
N GLU A 253 -1.03 -25.17 -25.94
CA GLU A 253 -1.38 -26.60 -25.94
C GLU A 253 -1.51 -27.16 -27.38
N GLU A 254 -2.07 -26.41 -28.34
CA GLU A 254 -2.11 -26.84 -29.76
C GLU A 254 -0.74 -26.82 -30.47
N GLU A 255 0.22 -26.02 -30.01
CA GLU A 255 1.59 -26.01 -30.56
C GLU A 255 2.48 -27.11 -29.98
N GLU A 256 2.17 -27.62 -28.78
CA GLU A 256 2.83 -28.80 -28.19
C GLU A 256 2.28 -30.11 -28.78
N GLU A 257 0.97 -30.24 -29.00
CA GLU A 257 0.37 -31.44 -29.65
C GLU A 257 0.75 -31.61 -31.13
N LYS A 258 1.24 -30.57 -31.80
CA LYS A 258 1.72 -30.66 -33.20
C LYS A 258 3.22 -30.96 -33.32
N LYS A 259 3.93 -31.11 -32.20
CA LYS A 259 5.37 -31.44 -32.16
C LYS A 259 5.67 -32.86 -31.66
N GLU A 260 4.66 -33.64 -31.30
CA GLU A 260 4.73 -35.11 -31.15
C GLU A 260 4.18 -35.84 -32.38
#